data_AF-A0A2V8DDD4-F1
#
_entry.id   AF-A0A2V8DDD4-F1
#
_cell.length_a   1.000
_cell.length_b   1.000
_cell.length_c   1.000
_cell.angle_alpha   90.00
_cell.angle_beta   90.00
_cell.angle_gamma   90.00
#
_symmetry.space_group_name_H-M   'P 1'
#
loop_
_entity.id
_entity.type
_entity.pdbx_description
1 polymer ?
#
loop_
_entity_poly.entity_id
_entity_poly.type
_entity_poly.pdbx_seq_one_letter_code
_entity_poly.pdbx_strand_id
1 'polypeptide(L)'
;IRPAFQFNNAPRSGPVGAIVYVIELADTDSFGNKLAIWTVAEQPNQTTLASPQDLAPSKQYFWHVRAYDPTTTGPWSATQVFQTPAPIVIAPPVGPPSSGPAPPDAINLGSAAVYNSPADIANWARTATMTSISMSSSAGLSLEFSTKGSWPDVVPPGWAGPLQYTVWAVVNINGRWNTSGFIQMWRGRASTGAPILSDFARNWAYDSRWGPMAGYQPHAGEQMGFFVSAGNARGEGGVSSIRERSNVVVVALPAGDNGNFSFSLGSLPLFMRR
;
A
#
# COMPACT_ATOMS: atom_id res chain seq x y z
N ILE A 1 -6.28 -1.46 14.94
CA ILE A 1 -5.17 -2.31 14.43
C ILE A 1 -4.99 -3.48 15.40
N ARG A 2 -4.76 -4.69 14.89
CA ARG A 2 -4.63 -5.91 15.70
C ARG A 2 -3.23 -6.53 15.56
N PRO A 3 -2.23 -6.01 16.30
CA PRO A 3 -0.89 -6.60 16.28
C PRO A 3 -0.90 -8.02 16.86
N ALA A 4 0.10 -8.82 16.49
CA ALA A 4 0.35 -10.12 17.08
C ALA A 4 1.44 -9.99 18.16
N PHE A 5 1.14 -10.50 19.36
CA PHE A 5 2.09 -10.61 20.47
C PHE A 5 2.68 -12.01 20.43
N GLN A 6 3.97 -12.10 20.15
CA GLN A 6 4.68 -13.36 20.02
C GLN A 6 5.82 -13.40 21.04
N PHE A 7 5.92 -14.52 21.77
CA PHE A 7 6.92 -14.70 22.81
C PHE A 7 7.30 -16.17 22.97
N ASN A 8 8.53 -16.42 23.38
CA ASN A 8 9.01 -17.76 23.69
C ASN A 8 8.31 -18.28 24.94
N ASN A 9 7.99 -19.58 24.93
CA ASN A 9 7.36 -20.21 26.08
C ASN A 9 8.29 -20.17 27.31
N ALA A 10 7.70 -20.01 28.49
CA ALA A 10 8.45 -19.96 29.74
C ALA A 10 9.17 -21.30 30.00
N PRO A 11 10.43 -21.25 30.50
CA PRO A 11 11.09 -22.46 30.98
C PRO A 11 10.31 -23.03 32.17
N ARG A 12 10.31 -24.36 32.32
CA ARG A 12 9.54 -25.07 33.35
C ARG A 12 10.37 -26.17 34.01
N SER A 13 10.13 -26.44 35.28
CA SER A 13 10.78 -27.50 36.05
C SER A 13 9.81 -28.16 37.02
N GLY A 14 9.83 -29.49 37.12
CA GLY A 14 8.91 -30.27 37.98
C GLY A 14 7.56 -30.58 37.32
N PRO A 15 6.56 -31.04 38.09
CA PRO A 15 5.19 -31.21 37.61
C PRO A 15 4.59 -29.87 37.21
N VAL A 16 4.03 -29.77 36.02
CA VAL A 16 3.49 -28.52 35.46
C VAL A 16 2.08 -28.79 34.97
N GLY A 17 1.13 -27.94 35.39
CA GLY A 17 -0.24 -27.98 34.89
C GLY A 17 -0.36 -27.44 33.46
N ALA A 18 -1.59 -27.28 32.97
CA ALA A 18 -1.80 -26.55 31.72
C ALA A 18 -1.35 -25.09 31.90
N ILE A 19 -0.37 -24.65 31.10
CA ILE A 19 0.16 -23.30 31.16
C ILE A 19 -0.75 -22.36 30.38
N VAL A 20 -1.09 -21.23 31.02
CA VAL A 20 -1.76 -20.09 30.42
C VAL A 20 -0.87 -18.87 30.60
N TYR A 21 -0.84 -18.00 29.60
CA TYR A 21 -0.13 -16.73 29.66
C TYR A 21 -1.12 -15.60 29.93
N VAL A 22 -0.76 -14.69 30.83
CA VAL A 22 -1.42 -13.38 30.97
C VAL A 22 -0.56 -12.33 30.26
N ILE A 23 -1.16 -11.56 29.38
CA ILE A 23 -0.55 -10.41 28.71
C ILE A 23 -1.21 -9.15 29.24
N GLU A 24 -0.42 -8.18 29.71
CA GLU A 24 -0.94 -6.84 30.01
C GLU A 24 -0.39 -5.84 28.99
N LEU A 25 -1.26 -4.94 28.57
CA LEU A 25 -0.96 -3.82 27.68
C LEU A 25 -1.21 -2.51 28.44
N ALA A 26 -0.28 -1.56 28.36
CA ALA A 26 -0.33 -0.27 29.05
C ALA A 26 0.09 0.88 28.12
N ASP A 27 -0.20 2.11 28.53
CA ASP A 27 0.26 3.35 27.88
C ASP A 27 1.62 3.84 28.41
N THR A 28 2.10 3.28 29.52
CA THR A 28 3.42 3.56 30.12
C THR A 28 4.11 2.28 30.57
N ASP A 29 5.43 2.34 30.75
CA ASP A 29 6.28 1.23 31.19
C ASP A 29 6.10 0.85 32.67
N SER A 30 5.49 1.73 33.47
CA SER A 30 5.15 1.48 34.88
C SER A 30 3.89 0.64 35.06
N PHE A 31 3.12 0.39 33.98
CA PHE A 31 1.83 -0.30 34.01
C PHE A 31 0.82 0.32 35.01
N GLY A 32 0.96 1.62 35.31
CA GLY A 32 0.03 2.35 36.19
C GLY A 32 -1.39 2.42 35.63
N ASN A 33 -1.52 2.48 34.29
CA ASN A 33 -2.79 2.37 33.59
C ASN A 33 -2.74 1.18 32.60
N LYS A 34 -3.48 0.11 32.91
CA LYS A 34 -3.58 -1.07 32.06
C LYS A 34 -4.73 -0.87 31.08
N LEU A 35 -4.39 -0.81 29.80
CA LEU A 35 -5.33 -0.66 28.70
C LEU A 35 -6.00 -1.98 28.33
N ALA A 36 -5.33 -3.12 28.59
CA ALA A 36 -5.89 -4.44 28.37
C ALA A 36 -5.19 -5.51 29.21
N ILE A 37 -5.94 -6.58 29.51
CA ILE A 37 -5.42 -7.82 30.10
C ILE A 37 -6.03 -8.98 29.31
N TRP A 38 -5.19 -9.85 28.76
CA TRP A 38 -5.62 -11.00 27.97
C TRP A 38 -4.99 -12.28 28.44
N THR A 39 -5.63 -13.39 28.12
CA THR A 39 -5.08 -14.72 28.34
C THR A 39 -4.99 -15.52 27.05
N VAL A 40 -3.98 -16.38 26.97
CA VAL A 40 -3.80 -17.33 25.87
C VAL A 40 -3.18 -18.62 26.41
N ALA A 41 -3.74 -19.76 26.01
CA ALA A 41 -3.15 -21.06 26.34
C ALA A 41 -1.81 -21.21 25.61
N GLU A 42 -0.86 -21.89 26.25
CA GLU A 42 0.43 -22.17 25.62
C GLU A 42 0.28 -22.92 24.29
N GLN A 43 1.09 -22.53 23.30
CA GLN A 43 1.17 -23.18 21.98
C GLN A 43 2.52 -23.90 21.81
N PRO A 44 2.67 -24.84 20.87
CA PRO A 44 3.94 -25.52 20.62
C PRO A 44 5.07 -24.56 20.23
N ASN A 45 6.24 -24.72 20.83
CA ASN A 45 7.47 -23.94 20.65
C ASN A 45 7.37 -22.47 21.10
N GLN A 46 6.43 -21.72 20.54
CA GLN A 46 6.25 -20.29 20.76
C GLN A 46 4.75 -19.99 20.82
N THR A 47 4.37 -19.07 21.72
CA THR A 47 2.98 -18.66 21.87
C THR A 47 2.76 -17.33 21.16
N THR A 48 1.69 -17.27 20.37
CA THR A 48 1.25 -16.05 19.68
C THR A 48 -0.20 -15.74 20.01
N LEU A 49 -0.48 -14.48 20.35
CA LEU A 49 -1.83 -13.93 20.49
C LEU A 49 -2.03 -12.74 19.56
N ALA A 50 -2.96 -12.84 18.61
CA ALA A 50 -3.47 -11.66 17.92
C ALA A 50 -4.31 -10.82 18.89
N SER A 51 -4.12 -9.50 18.92
CA SER A 51 -4.86 -8.59 19.80
C SER A 51 -6.38 -8.83 19.71
N PRO A 52 -7.06 -9.22 20.81
CA PRO A 52 -8.51 -9.46 20.84
C PRO A 52 -9.35 -8.21 20.55
N GLN A 53 -8.76 -7.02 20.67
CA GLN A 53 -9.40 -5.75 20.33
C GLN A 53 -8.51 -4.90 19.43
N ASP A 54 -9.13 -3.91 18.80
CA ASP A 54 -8.43 -2.92 18.01
C ASP A 54 -7.70 -1.91 18.89
N LEU A 55 -6.41 -1.77 18.63
CA LEU A 55 -5.58 -0.73 19.23
C LEU A 55 -5.67 0.56 18.42
N ALA A 56 -5.60 1.68 19.13
CA ALA A 56 -5.57 3.01 18.55
C ALA A 56 -4.30 3.16 17.69
N PRO A 57 -4.39 3.81 16.53
CA PRO A 57 -3.24 4.04 15.66
C PRO A 57 -2.38 5.20 16.19
N SER A 58 -1.17 5.38 15.65
CA SER A 58 -0.20 6.41 16.09
C SER A 58 0.12 6.41 17.60
N LYS A 59 -0.07 5.29 18.30
CA LYS A 59 0.08 5.22 19.76
C LYS A 59 1.18 4.25 20.15
N GLN A 60 2.04 4.69 21.06
CA GLN A 60 3.03 3.83 21.70
C GLN A 60 2.34 3.01 22.81
N TYR A 61 2.69 1.73 22.88
CA TYR A 61 2.16 0.78 23.83
C TYR A 61 3.29 -0.01 24.47
N PHE A 62 3.10 -0.32 25.74
CA PHE A 62 4.00 -1.14 26.54
C PHE A 62 3.28 -2.45 26.86
N TRP A 63 3.97 -3.58 26.79
CA TRP A 63 3.40 -4.85 27.15
C TRP A 63 4.40 -5.76 27.83
N HIS A 64 3.88 -6.64 28.66
CA HIS A 64 4.63 -7.73 29.28
C HIS A 64 3.74 -8.94 29.41
N VAL A 65 4.36 -10.10 29.58
CA VAL A 65 3.68 -11.39 29.66
C VAL A 65 4.22 -12.22 30.81
N ARG A 66 3.37 -12.98 31.47
CA ARG A 66 3.79 -14.00 32.44
C ARG A 66 3.02 -15.30 32.23
N ALA A 67 3.69 -16.42 32.51
CA ALA A 67 3.06 -17.73 32.57
C ALA A 67 2.42 -17.95 33.95
N TYR A 68 1.31 -18.68 34.00
CA TYR A 68 0.81 -19.29 35.21
C TYR A 68 0.20 -20.65 34.90
N ASP A 69 0.18 -21.51 35.91
CA ASP A 69 -0.61 -22.73 35.95
C ASP A 69 -1.55 -22.66 37.19
N PRO A 70 -2.37 -23.69 37.47
CA PRO A 70 -3.30 -23.65 38.61
C PRO A 70 -2.65 -23.45 39.99
N THR A 71 -1.33 -23.67 40.13
CA THR A 71 -0.60 -23.67 41.40
C THR A 71 0.53 -22.65 41.47
N THR A 72 1.04 -22.21 40.31
CA THR A 72 2.26 -21.42 40.20
C THR A 72 2.06 -20.26 39.25
N THR A 73 2.48 -19.05 39.67
CA THR A 73 2.54 -17.88 38.80
C THR A 73 4.00 -17.46 38.62
N GLY A 74 4.45 -17.38 37.37
CA GLY A 74 5.80 -16.95 37.02
C GLY A 74 6.00 -15.43 37.12
N PRO A 75 7.26 -14.96 37.07
CA PRO A 75 7.56 -13.55 36.97
C PRO A 75 7.04 -12.95 35.66
N TRP A 76 6.85 -11.63 35.64
CA TRP A 76 6.67 -10.90 34.40
C TRP A 76 7.94 -10.94 33.54
N SER A 77 7.75 -10.98 32.22
CA SER A 77 8.82 -10.73 31.25
C SER A 77 9.40 -9.33 31.41
N ALA A 78 10.54 -9.08 30.77
CA ALA A 78 10.94 -7.70 30.50
C ALA A 78 9.84 -6.97 29.70
N THR A 79 9.62 -5.70 30.03
CA THR A 79 8.69 -4.82 29.31
C THR A 79 9.14 -4.66 27.86
N GLN A 80 8.21 -4.86 26.94
CA GLN A 80 8.39 -4.63 25.51
C GLN A 80 7.60 -3.39 25.11
N VAL A 81 8.08 -2.68 24.08
CA VAL A 81 7.45 -1.46 23.56
C VAL A 81 7.25 -1.59 22.05
N PHE A 82 6.11 -1.10 21.57
CA PHE A 82 5.88 -0.93 20.14
C PHE A 82 5.05 0.32 19.88
N GLN A 83 5.05 0.78 18.63
CA GLN A 83 4.20 1.88 18.18
C GLN A 83 3.26 1.37 17.09
N THR A 84 1.96 1.60 17.26
CA THR A 84 1.02 1.33 16.17
C THR A 84 1.28 2.32 15.03
N PRO A 85 1.22 1.88 13.76
CA PRO A 85 1.39 2.78 12.64
C PRO A 85 0.32 3.87 12.68
N ALA A 86 0.62 4.99 12.04
CA ALA A 86 -0.37 6.02 11.82
C ALA A 86 -1.59 5.44 11.11
N PRO A 87 -2.81 5.93 11.41
CA PRO A 87 -3.96 5.48 10.66
C PRO A 87 -3.68 5.80 9.19
N ILE A 88 -4.02 4.87 8.30
CA ILE A 88 -4.13 5.23 6.90
C ILE A 88 -5.29 6.22 6.85
N VAL A 89 -4.96 7.50 6.86
CA VAL A 89 -5.95 8.55 6.67
C VAL A 89 -6.28 8.48 5.19
N ILE A 90 -7.27 7.65 4.85
CA ILE A 90 -8.09 7.94 3.68
C ILE A 90 -8.73 9.27 4.04
N ALA A 91 -8.18 10.37 3.53
CA ALA A 91 -8.85 11.64 3.63
C ALA A 91 -10.31 11.39 3.23
N PRO A 92 -11.32 11.92 3.95
CA PRO A 92 -12.69 11.90 3.42
C PRO A 92 -12.58 12.32 1.95
N PRO A 93 -13.31 11.66 1.02
CA PRO A 93 -13.23 12.02 -0.39
C PRO A 93 -13.32 13.53 -0.39
N VAL A 94 -12.23 14.20 -0.82
CA VAL A 94 -12.28 15.63 -1.00
C VAL A 94 -13.52 15.78 -1.85
N GLY A 95 -14.53 16.50 -1.33
CA GLY A 95 -15.73 16.79 -2.09
C GLY A 95 -15.31 17.19 -3.51
N PRO A 96 -16.11 16.86 -4.52
CA PRO A 96 -15.70 16.76 -5.93
C PRO A 96 -14.58 17.75 -6.21
N PRO A 97 -13.39 17.31 -6.67
CA PRO A 97 -12.24 18.17 -6.76
C PRO A 97 -12.69 19.48 -7.38
N SER A 98 -12.41 20.60 -6.69
CA SER A 98 -12.48 21.91 -7.32
C SER A 98 -11.90 21.73 -8.70
N SER A 99 -12.64 22.15 -9.72
CA SER A 99 -12.39 21.94 -11.16
C SER A 99 -11.11 22.60 -11.69
N GLY A 100 -10.07 22.70 -10.86
CA GLY A 100 -8.71 22.98 -11.26
C GLY A 100 -8.04 21.72 -11.81
N PRO A 101 -7.08 21.87 -12.74
CA PRO A 101 -6.30 20.76 -13.23
C PRO A 101 -5.56 20.09 -12.07
N ALA A 102 -5.45 18.75 -12.09
CA ALA A 102 -4.61 18.04 -11.15
C ALA A 102 -3.15 18.59 -11.18
N PRO A 103 -2.33 18.31 -10.15
CA PRO A 103 -0.94 18.75 -10.11
C PRO A 103 -0.19 18.42 -11.41
N PRO A 104 0.88 19.16 -11.75
CA PRO A 104 1.71 18.83 -12.90
C PRO A 104 2.31 17.42 -12.75
N ASP A 105 2.60 16.79 -13.88
CA ASP A 105 3.25 15.48 -13.89
C ASP A 105 4.69 15.60 -13.41
N ALA A 106 5.10 14.72 -12.51
CA ALA A 106 6.50 14.61 -12.09
C ALA A 106 7.41 14.09 -13.22
N ILE A 107 6.84 13.40 -14.22
CA ILE A 107 7.51 13.02 -15.47
C ILE A 107 6.71 13.56 -16.66
N ASN A 108 7.38 14.26 -17.57
CA ASN A 108 6.76 14.71 -18.81
C ASN A 108 6.43 13.50 -19.72
N LEU A 109 5.16 13.10 -19.77
CA LEU A 109 4.71 12.00 -20.62
C LEU A 109 4.83 12.30 -22.12
N GLY A 110 4.87 13.58 -22.52
CA GLY A 110 5.05 13.97 -23.93
C GLY A 110 6.41 13.59 -24.51
N SER A 111 7.40 13.29 -23.66
CA SER A 111 8.71 12.77 -24.08
C SER A 111 8.90 11.27 -23.79
N ALA A 112 7.90 10.61 -23.18
CA ALA A 112 7.95 9.19 -22.89
C ALA A 112 7.51 8.36 -24.11
N ALA A 113 8.14 7.20 -24.32
CA ALA A 113 7.69 6.24 -25.30
C ALA A 113 6.55 5.39 -24.73
N VAL A 114 5.38 5.39 -25.39
CA VAL A 114 4.21 4.63 -24.98
C VAL A 114 4.15 3.31 -25.73
N TYR A 115 3.94 2.19 -25.02
CA TYR A 115 3.88 0.85 -25.62
C TYR A 115 2.57 0.16 -25.30
N ASN A 116 1.95 -0.47 -26.30
CA ASN A 116 0.76 -1.32 -26.16
C ASN A 116 -0.39 -0.67 -25.33
N SER A 117 -0.53 0.64 -25.50
CA SER A 117 -1.48 1.51 -24.79
C SER A 117 -1.73 2.77 -25.63
N PRO A 118 -2.72 3.62 -25.30
CA PRO A 118 -3.04 4.82 -26.08
C PRO A 118 -1.86 5.79 -26.15
N ALA A 119 -1.34 6.00 -27.36
CA ALA A 119 -0.15 6.82 -27.59
C ALA A 119 -0.33 8.30 -27.20
N ASP A 120 -1.57 8.77 -27.16
CA ASP A 120 -1.94 10.14 -26.83
C ASP A 120 -2.21 10.37 -25.33
N ILE A 121 -1.85 9.42 -24.46
CA ILE A 121 -2.08 9.49 -23.00
C ILE A 121 -1.56 10.77 -22.35
N ALA A 122 -0.47 11.34 -22.87
CA ALA A 122 0.09 12.61 -22.39
C ALA A 122 -0.90 13.78 -22.50
N ASN A 123 -1.78 13.74 -23.51
CA ASN A 123 -2.77 14.78 -23.83
C ASN A 123 -4.10 14.59 -23.10
N TRP A 124 -4.29 13.47 -22.38
CA TRP A 124 -5.52 13.22 -21.64
C TRP A 124 -5.65 14.20 -20.47
N ALA A 125 -6.89 14.61 -20.19
CA ALA A 125 -7.17 15.59 -19.16
C ALA A 125 -6.76 15.02 -17.78
N ARG A 126 -6.02 15.83 -17.02
CA ARG A 126 -5.66 15.51 -15.64
C ARG A 126 -6.79 15.94 -14.71
N THR A 127 -7.75 15.05 -14.50
CA THR A 127 -8.93 15.28 -13.65
C THR A 127 -8.83 14.56 -12.30
N ALA A 128 -7.88 13.64 -12.17
CA ALA A 128 -7.60 12.91 -10.93
C ALA A 128 -6.29 13.39 -10.30
N THR A 129 -6.24 13.48 -8.98
CA THR A 129 -4.98 13.65 -8.25
C THR A 129 -4.61 12.34 -7.56
N MET A 130 -3.41 11.83 -7.83
CA MET A 130 -2.84 10.70 -7.09
C MET A 130 -2.49 11.16 -5.67
N THR A 131 -3.05 10.51 -4.65
CA THR A 131 -2.86 10.91 -3.24
C THR A 131 -2.00 9.94 -2.47
N SER A 132 -2.03 8.64 -2.81
CA SER A 132 -1.11 7.68 -2.21
C SER A 132 -0.82 6.47 -3.10
N ILE A 133 0.36 5.89 -2.87
CA ILE A 133 0.76 4.57 -3.35
C ILE A 133 1.24 3.78 -2.15
N SER A 134 0.66 2.60 -1.93
CA SER A 134 1.15 1.61 -0.96
C SER A 134 1.71 0.42 -1.73
N MET A 135 2.93 0.01 -1.41
CA MET A 135 3.60 -1.15 -1.96
C MET A 135 3.62 -2.26 -0.93
N SER A 136 3.31 -3.48 -1.38
CA SER A 136 3.39 -4.70 -0.59
C SER A 136 4.03 -5.82 -1.39
N SER A 137 4.97 -6.54 -0.77
CA SER A 137 5.59 -7.73 -1.34
C SER A 137 4.63 -8.91 -1.53
N SER A 138 3.43 -8.88 -0.94
CA SER A 138 2.42 -9.93 -1.11
C SER A 138 1.23 -9.48 -1.96
N ALA A 139 0.93 -8.18 -2.01
CA ALA A 139 -0.26 -7.66 -2.65
C ALA A 139 0.00 -6.75 -3.86
N GLY A 140 1.25 -6.36 -4.13
CA GLY A 140 1.60 -5.41 -5.19
C GLY A 140 1.31 -3.96 -4.81
N LEU A 141 0.78 -3.18 -5.76
CA LEU A 141 0.45 -1.78 -5.58
C LEU A 141 -1.03 -1.58 -5.22
N SER A 142 -1.28 -0.76 -4.21
CA SER A 142 -2.58 -0.17 -3.90
C SER A 142 -2.48 1.34 -4.10
N LEU A 143 -3.46 1.94 -4.78
CA LEU A 143 -3.43 3.36 -5.14
C LEU A 143 -4.69 4.08 -4.66
N GLU A 144 -4.54 5.29 -4.13
CA GLU A 144 -5.65 6.19 -3.82
C GLU A 144 -5.55 7.48 -4.65
N PHE A 145 -6.69 7.96 -5.14
CA PHE A 145 -6.78 9.16 -5.98
C PHE A 145 -8.17 9.81 -5.92
N SER A 146 -8.26 11.11 -6.22
CA SER A 146 -9.46 11.94 -5.98
C SER A 146 -10.73 11.53 -6.73
N THR A 147 -10.60 10.80 -7.85
CA THR A 147 -11.72 10.32 -8.68
C THR A 147 -11.92 8.80 -8.59
N LYS A 148 -11.31 8.14 -7.60
CA LYS A 148 -11.45 6.70 -7.44
C LYS A 148 -12.92 6.36 -7.19
N GLY A 149 -13.47 5.46 -7.99
CA GLY A 149 -14.90 5.13 -7.94
C GLY A 149 -15.82 6.00 -8.81
N SER A 150 -15.36 7.16 -9.31
CA SER A 150 -16.22 8.11 -10.05
C SER A 150 -16.14 7.98 -11.57
N TRP A 151 -15.06 7.43 -12.12
CA TRP A 151 -14.96 7.19 -13.56
C TRP A 151 -15.94 6.10 -14.04
N PRO A 152 -16.46 6.21 -15.29
CA PRO A 152 -17.34 5.21 -15.86
C PRO A 152 -16.66 3.85 -15.96
N ASP A 153 -17.43 2.83 -15.60
CA ASP A 153 -17.06 1.45 -15.81
C ASP A 153 -17.18 1.08 -17.29
N VAL A 154 -16.28 0.24 -17.78
CA VAL A 154 -16.25 -0.24 -19.17
C VAL A 154 -16.11 -1.75 -19.18
N VAL A 155 -16.89 -2.44 -19.99
CA VAL A 155 -16.71 -3.87 -20.25
C VAL A 155 -16.06 -4.02 -21.62
N PRO A 156 -14.75 -4.34 -21.70
CA PRO A 156 -14.11 -4.58 -22.99
C PRO A 156 -14.72 -5.77 -23.72
N PRO A 157 -14.67 -5.79 -25.07
CA PRO A 157 -15.06 -6.98 -25.84
C PRO A 157 -14.34 -8.24 -25.34
N GLY A 158 -15.09 -9.31 -25.07
CA GLY A 158 -14.55 -10.59 -24.63
C GLY A 158 -14.19 -10.68 -23.13
N TRP A 159 -14.52 -9.68 -22.31
CA TRP A 159 -14.25 -9.67 -20.88
C TRP A 159 -15.49 -9.92 -20.02
N ALA A 160 -15.32 -10.72 -18.96
CA ALA A 160 -16.33 -10.90 -17.92
C ALA A 160 -16.16 -9.82 -16.84
N GLY A 161 -16.87 -8.70 -16.98
CA GLY A 161 -17.04 -7.71 -15.93
C GLY A 161 -16.44 -6.33 -16.22
N PRO A 162 -16.87 -5.30 -15.46
CA PRO A 162 -16.48 -3.92 -15.70
C PRO A 162 -15.07 -3.60 -15.15
N LEU A 163 -14.31 -2.87 -15.96
CA LEU A 163 -13.07 -2.20 -15.59
C LEU A 163 -13.34 -0.72 -15.35
N GLN A 164 -12.74 -0.15 -14.31
CA GLN A 164 -12.88 1.28 -13.99
C GLN A 164 -11.67 2.09 -14.41
N TYR A 165 -10.47 1.56 -14.20
CA TYR A 165 -9.22 2.26 -14.53
C TYR A 165 -8.08 1.30 -14.82
N THR A 166 -7.02 1.83 -15.42
CA THR A 166 -5.77 1.12 -15.68
C THR A 166 -4.63 1.78 -14.90
N VAL A 167 -3.80 0.97 -14.25
CA VAL A 167 -2.56 1.40 -13.59
C VAL A 167 -1.43 1.41 -14.59
N TRP A 168 -0.70 2.52 -14.63
CA TRP A 168 0.44 2.73 -15.51
C TRP A 168 1.73 2.80 -14.71
N ALA A 169 2.81 2.34 -15.35
CA ALA A 169 4.16 2.49 -14.85
C ALA A 169 5.03 3.22 -15.89
N VAL A 170 5.92 4.07 -15.41
CA VAL A 170 6.87 4.87 -16.20
C VAL A 170 8.28 4.56 -15.70
N VAL A 171 9.09 3.90 -16.53
CA VAL A 171 10.45 3.47 -16.18
C VAL A 171 11.49 4.15 -17.06
N ASN A 172 12.64 4.48 -16.48
CA ASN A 172 13.76 5.05 -17.23
C ASN A 172 14.72 3.93 -17.65
N ILE A 173 14.81 3.68 -18.95
CA ILE A 173 15.72 2.67 -19.49
C ILE A 173 16.66 3.39 -20.44
N ASN A 174 17.96 3.39 -20.12
CA ASN A 174 19.01 4.04 -20.90
C ASN A 174 18.76 5.54 -21.17
N GLY A 175 18.26 6.27 -20.16
CA GLY A 175 18.02 7.71 -20.25
C GLY A 175 16.71 8.10 -20.93
N ARG A 176 15.88 7.13 -21.33
CA ARG A 176 14.58 7.37 -21.94
C ARG A 176 13.46 6.84 -21.04
N TRP A 177 12.43 7.67 -20.83
CA TRP A 177 11.21 7.24 -20.18
C TRP A 177 10.37 6.37 -21.12
N ASN A 178 9.94 5.22 -20.63
CA ASN A 178 9.06 4.27 -21.31
C ASN A 178 7.85 4.03 -20.41
N THR A 179 6.64 3.97 -20.98
CA THR A 179 5.40 3.85 -20.22
C THR A 179 4.39 2.94 -20.88
N SER A 180 3.59 2.27 -20.06
CA SER A 180 2.46 1.47 -20.51
C SER A 180 1.41 1.30 -19.40
N GLY A 181 0.16 1.07 -19.80
CA GLY A 181 -0.92 0.64 -18.92
C GLY A 181 -0.82 -0.86 -18.71
N PHE A 182 -0.49 -1.29 -17.50
CA PHE A 182 -0.15 -2.68 -17.21
C PHE A 182 -1.28 -3.45 -16.53
N ILE A 183 -1.96 -2.83 -15.56
CA ILE A 183 -2.90 -3.54 -14.69
C ILE A 183 -4.28 -2.91 -14.76
N GLN A 184 -5.27 -3.71 -15.18
CA GLN A 184 -6.67 -3.32 -15.23
C GLN A 184 -7.30 -3.51 -13.84
N MET A 185 -8.09 -2.52 -13.40
CA MET A 185 -8.69 -2.50 -12.07
C MET A 185 -10.20 -2.37 -12.19
N TRP A 186 -10.93 -3.33 -11.60
CA TRP A 186 -12.38 -3.28 -11.43
C TRP A 186 -12.75 -2.66 -10.07
N ARG A 187 -14.02 -2.30 -9.90
CA ARG A 187 -14.52 -1.75 -8.63
C ARG A 187 -14.25 -2.70 -7.47
N GLY A 188 -13.71 -2.16 -6.38
CA GLY A 188 -13.40 -2.94 -5.18
C GLY A 188 -12.14 -3.79 -5.27
N ARG A 189 -11.43 -3.84 -6.40
CA ARG A 189 -10.11 -4.47 -6.45
C ARG A 189 -9.11 -3.64 -5.63
N ALA A 190 -8.60 -4.24 -4.56
CA ALA A 190 -7.75 -3.54 -3.59
C ALA A 190 -6.35 -3.21 -4.15
N SER A 191 -5.74 -4.14 -4.87
CA SER A 191 -4.35 -4.02 -5.32
C SER A 191 -4.07 -4.74 -6.64
N THR A 192 -2.88 -4.50 -7.21
CA THR A 192 -2.46 -5.10 -8.48
C THR A 192 -2.12 -6.58 -8.39
N GLY A 193 -1.86 -7.12 -7.20
CA GLY A 193 -1.52 -8.53 -6.97
C GLY A 193 -0.14 -8.96 -7.46
N ALA A 194 0.69 -8.03 -7.93
CA ALA A 194 2.02 -8.29 -8.47
C ALA A 194 3.01 -7.23 -7.95
N PRO A 195 3.92 -7.59 -7.02
CA PRO A 195 4.98 -6.72 -6.50
C PRO A 195 5.92 -6.19 -7.59
N ILE A 196 6.58 -5.06 -7.34
CA ILE A 196 7.39 -4.43 -8.39
C ILE A 196 8.76 -5.11 -8.48
N LEU A 197 9.47 -5.30 -7.37
CA LEU A 197 10.86 -5.79 -7.37
C LEU A 197 11.02 -7.27 -7.71
N SER A 198 9.97 -8.09 -7.54
CA SER A 198 10.02 -9.52 -7.88
C SER A 198 9.29 -9.89 -9.17
N ASP A 199 8.23 -9.14 -9.52
CA ASP A 199 7.22 -9.60 -10.48
C ASP A 199 7.03 -8.65 -11.67
N PHE A 200 7.66 -7.46 -11.71
CA PHE A 200 7.44 -6.53 -12.82
C PHE A 200 7.83 -7.16 -14.17
N ALA A 201 9.02 -7.76 -14.30
CA ALA A 201 9.43 -8.41 -15.54
C ALA A 201 8.59 -9.65 -15.88
N ARG A 202 7.98 -10.31 -14.88
CA ARG A 202 7.26 -11.59 -15.05
C ARG A 202 5.77 -11.43 -15.29
N ASN A 203 5.15 -10.42 -14.69
CA ASN A 203 3.70 -10.26 -14.62
C ASN A 203 3.22 -8.93 -15.21
N TRP A 204 4.09 -7.91 -15.28
CA TRP A 204 3.76 -6.62 -15.90
C TRP A 204 4.31 -6.56 -17.32
N ALA A 205 5.63 -6.57 -17.45
CA ALA A 205 6.36 -6.34 -18.70
C ALA A 205 6.99 -7.64 -19.26
N TYR A 206 6.19 -8.69 -19.42
CA TYR A 206 6.68 -10.06 -19.65
C TYR A 206 6.89 -10.49 -21.10
N ASP A 207 6.48 -9.69 -22.07
CA ASP A 207 6.66 -10.00 -23.49
C ASP A 207 7.01 -8.74 -24.31
N SER A 208 7.31 -8.95 -25.59
CA SER A 208 7.82 -7.92 -26.51
C SER A 208 6.87 -6.75 -26.76
N ARG A 209 5.57 -6.86 -26.46
CA ARG A 209 4.62 -5.76 -26.69
C ARG A 209 4.90 -4.53 -25.83
N TRP A 210 5.65 -4.71 -24.74
CA TRP A 210 6.05 -3.64 -23.83
C TRP A 210 7.34 -2.94 -24.25
N GLY A 211 7.87 -3.24 -25.45
CA GLY A 211 9.04 -2.59 -26.00
C GLY A 211 10.29 -2.79 -25.12
N PRO A 212 11.09 -1.75 -24.86
CA PRO A 212 12.29 -1.84 -24.02
C PRO A 212 12.02 -2.27 -22.58
N MET A 213 10.77 -2.19 -22.11
CA MET A 213 10.40 -2.65 -20.76
C MET A 213 10.28 -4.18 -20.68
N ALA A 214 10.19 -4.87 -21.82
CA ALA A 214 10.09 -6.33 -21.85
C ALA A 214 11.28 -6.98 -21.14
N GLY A 215 11.01 -7.72 -20.06
CA GLY A 215 12.04 -8.36 -19.23
C GLY A 215 12.82 -7.39 -18.32
N TYR A 216 12.49 -6.10 -18.32
CA TYR A 216 13.07 -5.13 -17.40
C TYR A 216 12.58 -5.39 -15.98
N GLN A 217 13.49 -5.51 -15.02
CA GLN A 217 13.17 -5.71 -13.61
C GLN A 217 13.68 -4.51 -12.81
N PRO A 218 12.79 -3.66 -12.25
CA PRO A 218 13.20 -2.55 -11.42
C PRO A 218 13.89 -3.01 -10.13
N HIS A 219 14.77 -2.16 -9.59
CA HIS A 219 15.54 -2.44 -8.37
C HIS A 219 15.19 -1.45 -7.25
N ALA A 220 15.48 -1.85 -6.00
CA ALA A 220 15.31 -0.95 -4.86
C ALA A 220 16.15 0.33 -5.03
N GLY A 221 15.57 1.48 -4.68
CA GLY A 221 16.15 2.80 -4.85
C GLY A 221 15.95 3.43 -6.22
N GLU A 222 15.52 2.66 -7.22
CA GLU A 222 15.23 3.17 -8.56
C GLU A 222 14.03 4.13 -8.54
N GLN A 223 14.12 5.21 -9.32
CA GLN A 223 13.03 6.16 -9.50
C GLN A 223 12.06 5.66 -10.56
N MET A 224 10.81 5.45 -10.17
CA MET A 224 9.77 4.93 -11.06
C MET A 224 8.50 5.78 -10.95
N GLY A 225 7.92 6.10 -12.10
CA GLY A 225 6.69 6.88 -12.19
C GLY A 225 5.44 6.01 -12.21
N PHE A 226 4.36 6.50 -11.62
CA PHE A 226 3.05 5.84 -11.61
C PHE A 226 1.92 6.84 -11.83
N PHE A 227 0.88 6.39 -12.52
CA PHE A 227 -0.38 7.12 -12.68
C PHE A 227 -1.51 6.15 -13.05
N VAL A 228 -2.75 6.66 -13.11
CA VAL A 228 -3.92 5.89 -13.54
C VAL A 228 -4.66 6.61 -14.67
N SER A 229 -5.35 5.85 -15.52
CA SER A 229 -6.25 6.39 -16.55
C SER A 229 -7.63 5.73 -16.47
N ALA A 230 -8.68 6.46 -16.87
CA ALA A 230 -10.03 5.91 -16.92
C ALA A 230 -10.16 4.75 -17.93
N GLY A 231 -10.92 3.73 -17.57
CA GLY A 231 -11.18 2.55 -18.39
C GLY A 231 -9.99 1.61 -18.60
N ASN A 232 -10.06 0.86 -19.70
CA ASN A 232 -8.99 -0.01 -20.19
C ASN A 232 -8.01 0.77 -21.09
N ALA A 233 -6.73 0.75 -20.73
CA ALA A 233 -5.64 1.24 -21.56
C ALA A 233 -4.56 0.18 -21.78
N ARG A 234 -4.79 -1.06 -21.33
CA ARG A 234 -3.86 -2.18 -21.49
C ARG A 234 -4.19 -2.95 -22.77
N GLY A 235 -3.26 -2.99 -23.71
CA GLY A 235 -3.47 -3.69 -24.99
C GLY A 235 -4.41 -2.98 -25.95
N GLU A 236 -4.73 -1.71 -25.68
CA GLU A 236 -5.66 -0.90 -26.45
C GLU A 236 -4.93 0.31 -27.03
N GLY A 237 -5.10 0.58 -28.33
CA GLY A 237 -4.56 1.78 -28.97
C GLY A 237 -5.44 3.03 -28.79
N GLY A 238 -6.70 2.85 -28.39
CA GLY A 238 -7.72 3.89 -28.31
C GLY A 238 -8.29 4.09 -26.91
N VAL A 239 -9.33 4.92 -26.82
CA VAL A 239 -10.03 5.20 -25.56
C VAL A 239 -11.17 4.22 -25.40
N SER A 240 -11.22 3.54 -24.27
CA SER A 240 -12.32 2.63 -23.93
C SER A 240 -13.38 3.27 -23.03
N SER A 241 -13.03 4.37 -22.34
CA SER A 241 -13.90 5.17 -21.45
C SER A 241 -13.85 6.67 -21.83
N ILE A 242 -13.53 7.54 -20.89
CA ILE A 242 -13.23 8.96 -21.08
C ILE A 242 -11.71 9.22 -21.11
N ARG A 243 -11.28 10.29 -21.78
CA ARG A 243 -9.86 10.69 -21.91
C ARG A 243 -9.35 11.41 -20.66
N GLU A 244 -9.39 10.73 -19.53
CA GLU A 244 -9.00 11.26 -18.23
C GLU A 244 -7.93 10.41 -17.55
N ARG A 245 -7.06 11.08 -16.80
CA ARG A 245 -5.97 10.45 -16.03
C ARG A 245 -5.66 11.20 -14.75
N SER A 246 -4.83 10.58 -13.91
CA SER A 246 -4.16 11.29 -12.84
C SER A 246 -2.91 12.04 -13.31
N ASN A 247 -2.39 12.91 -12.45
CA ASN A 247 -1.00 13.32 -12.54
C ASN A 247 -0.06 12.13 -12.37
N VAL A 248 1.14 12.20 -12.97
CA VAL A 248 2.23 11.26 -12.72
C VAL A 248 2.93 11.64 -11.42
N VAL A 249 3.08 10.66 -10.54
CA VAL A 249 3.92 10.74 -9.34
C VAL A 249 5.16 9.87 -9.53
N VAL A 250 6.25 10.17 -8.82
CA VAL A 250 7.47 9.38 -8.83
C VAL A 250 7.76 8.92 -7.41
N VAL A 251 8.23 7.68 -7.29
CA VAL A 251 8.70 7.09 -6.03
C VAL A 251 10.07 6.47 -6.22
N ALA A 252 10.89 6.53 -5.17
CA ALA A 252 12.04 5.66 -5.04
C ALA A 252 11.54 4.30 -4.54
N LEU A 253 11.76 3.24 -5.32
CA LEU A 253 11.24 1.91 -4.98
C LEU A 253 11.81 1.42 -3.64
N PRO A 254 10.98 1.04 -2.65
CA PRO A 254 11.46 0.63 -1.35
C PRO A 254 12.06 -0.77 -1.42
N ALA A 255 13.10 -1.04 -0.63
CA ALA A 255 13.64 -2.38 -0.51
C ALA A 255 12.55 -3.36 -0.05
N GLY A 256 12.48 -4.51 -0.73
CA GLY A 256 11.52 -5.57 -0.42
C GLY A 256 10.06 -5.22 -0.70
N ASP A 257 9.75 -4.26 -1.59
CA ASP A 257 8.37 -3.92 -2.00
C ASP A 257 7.44 -3.50 -0.84
N ASN A 258 7.98 -2.97 0.26
CA ASN A 258 7.17 -2.52 1.40
C ASN A 258 7.39 -1.03 1.66
N GLY A 259 6.39 -0.20 1.35
CA GLY A 259 6.49 1.24 1.54
C GLY A 259 5.18 1.97 1.26
N ASN A 260 4.98 3.09 1.93
CA ASN A 260 3.82 3.95 1.76
C ASN A 260 4.28 5.35 1.34
N PHE A 261 3.71 5.85 0.26
CA PHE A 261 4.01 7.15 -0.33
C PHE A 261 2.74 7.99 -0.33
N SER A 262 2.82 9.19 0.23
CA SER A 262 1.72 10.16 0.25
C SER A 262 2.13 11.38 -0.55
N PHE A 263 1.21 11.86 -1.38
CA PHE A 263 1.43 13.03 -2.22
C PHE A 263 0.47 14.13 -1.78
N SER A 264 1.01 15.24 -1.30
CA SER A 264 0.19 16.39 -0.92
C SER A 264 -0.36 17.09 -2.17
N LEU A 265 -1.64 17.48 -2.10
CA LEU A 265 -2.15 18.57 -2.91
C LEU A 265 -1.33 19.79 -2.53
N GLY A 266 -0.48 20.29 -3.43
CA GLY A 266 0.48 21.35 -3.11
C GLY A 266 -0.20 22.48 -2.31
N SER A 267 0.33 22.77 -1.12
CA SER A 267 0.05 24.02 -0.45
C SER A 267 0.43 25.15 -1.41
N LEU A 268 -0.55 25.97 -1.80
CA LEU A 268 -0.29 27.25 -2.44
C LEU A 268 0.75 27.98 -1.57
N PRO A 269 1.85 28.51 -2.13
CA PRO A 269 2.73 29.35 -1.36
C PRO A 269 1.90 30.52 -0.85
N LEU A 270 1.88 30.70 0.47
CA LEU A 270 1.27 31.86 1.12
C LEU A 270 2.05 33.08 0.61
N PHE A 271 1.54 33.75 -0.42
CA PHE A 271 2.03 35.09 -0.75
C PHE A 271 1.59 36.01 0.38
N MET A 272 2.50 36.19 1.34
CA MET A 272 2.40 37.28 2.30
C MET A 272 2.51 38.57 1.48
N ARG A 273 1.37 39.21 1.19
CA ARG A 273 1.36 40.57 0.67
C ARG A 273 1.97 41.46 1.75
N ARG A 274 3.06 42.14 1.37
CA ARG A 274 3.61 43.28 2.12
C ARG A 274 2.61 44.43 2.13
#